data_AF-A0A242NU63-F1
#
_entry.id   AF-A0A242NU63-F1
#
_cell.length_a   1.000
_cell.length_b   1.000
_cell.length_c   1.000
_cell.angle_alpha   90.00
_cell.angle_beta   90.00
_cell.angle_gamma   90.00
#
_symmetry.space_group_name_H-M   'P 1'
#
loop_
_entity.id
_entity.type
_entity.pdbx_description
1 polymer ?
#
loop_
_entity_poly.entity_id
_entity_poly.type
_entity_poly.pdbx_seq_one_letter_code
_entity_poly.pdbx_strand_id
1 'polypeptide(L)'
;MTILEFLLQTIGEGKELRIIYHGGSKPGEERVIIPRYMEGEILKAVDTKYNRVKSFSLKKIEILDQNNEVIKFDFFELQQEQKIEIIPYLTIDQIYTTYKDTLEGFGWQVFFGDSVDDYFNKITYLSLHDSFKNGKPKAKPTVLIYQSSSKHRPYGVGSERMDTRTYSSLENALKLFLEEAKNCEIKNPLK
;
A
#
# COMPACT_ATOMS: atom_id res chain seq x y z
N MET A 1 21.49 17.25 -2.19
CA MET A 1 20.21 16.49 -2.15
C MET A 1 20.57 15.03 -2.24
N THR A 2 20.09 14.23 -1.30
CA THR A 2 20.40 12.79 -1.27
C THR A 2 19.57 12.02 -2.30
N ILE A 3 20.07 10.86 -2.71
CA ILE A 3 19.30 9.95 -3.58
C ILE A 3 17.99 9.53 -2.93
N LEU A 4 17.98 9.39 -1.60
CA LEU A 4 16.78 8.99 -0.85
C LEU A 4 15.71 10.08 -0.90
N GLU A 5 16.07 11.33 -0.56
CA GLU A 5 15.15 12.46 -0.63
C GLU A 5 14.55 12.61 -2.02
N PHE A 6 15.40 12.50 -3.05
CA PHE A 6 14.97 12.55 -4.44
C PHE A 6 13.97 11.45 -4.80
N LEU A 7 14.25 10.21 -4.40
CA LEU A 7 13.35 9.08 -4.68
C LEU A 7 12.04 9.20 -3.92
N LEU A 8 12.06 9.62 -2.65
CA LEU A 8 10.85 9.84 -1.85
C LEU A 8 9.98 10.93 -2.45
N GLN A 9 10.58 12.04 -2.86
CA GLN A 9 9.86 13.11 -3.56
C GLN A 9 9.25 12.57 -4.86
N THR A 10 10.03 11.85 -5.66
CA THR A 10 9.55 11.34 -6.96
C THR A 10 8.44 10.30 -6.81
N ILE A 11 8.51 9.45 -5.78
CA ILE A 11 7.44 8.51 -5.41
C ILE A 11 6.16 9.27 -5.07
N GLY A 12 6.27 10.32 -4.24
CA GLY A 12 5.12 11.15 -3.85
C GLY A 12 4.46 11.86 -5.03
N GLU A 13 5.26 12.29 -6.01
CA GLU A 13 4.77 12.92 -7.25
C GLU A 13 4.25 11.91 -8.29
N GLY A 14 4.58 10.62 -8.15
CA GLY A 14 4.20 9.57 -9.10
C GLY A 14 4.82 9.73 -10.50
N LYS A 15 5.92 10.48 -10.62
CA LYS A 15 6.57 10.77 -11.90
C LYS A 15 7.41 9.60 -12.39
N GLU A 16 7.55 9.52 -13.71
CA GLU A 16 8.48 8.58 -14.34
C GLU A 16 9.93 8.96 -14.04
N LEU A 17 10.75 7.94 -13.78
CA LEU A 17 12.20 8.03 -13.67
C LEU A 17 12.86 7.26 -14.79
N ARG A 18 13.92 7.84 -15.31
CA ARG A 18 14.85 7.16 -16.21
C ARG A 18 16.04 6.69 -15.42
N ILE A 19 16.37 5.42 -15.56
CA ILE A 19 17.46 4.78 -14.84
C ILE A 19 18.32 3.94 -15.78
N ILE A 20 19.60 3.80 -15.45
CA ILE A 20 20.44 2.71 -15.93
C ILE A 20 20.53 1.70 -14.79
N TYR A 21 20.16 0.45 -15.05
CA TYR A 21 20.16 -0.59 -14.03
C TYR A 21 21.24 -1.65 -14.28
N HIS A 22 22.22 -1.75 -13.38
CA HIS A 22 23.34 -2.69 -13.48
C HIS A 22 23.08 -4.05 -12.83
N GLY A 23 21.82 -4.39 -12.54
CA GLY A 23 21.42 -5.67 -11.98
C GLY A 23 20.58 -6.55 -12.92
N GLY A 24 20.36 -7.80 -12.50
CA GLY A 24 19.52 -8.76 -13.23
C GLY A 24 20.17 -9.34 -14.49
N SER A 25 19.35 -9.86 -15.41
CA SER A 25 19.81 -10.52 -16.65
C SER A 25 20.22 -9.57 -17.77
N LYS A 26 19.97 -8.26 -17.63
CA LYS A 26 20.34 -7.23 -18.61
C LYS A 26 20.97 -6.02 -17.89
N PRO A 27 22.19 -6.16 -17.35
CA PRO A 27 22.89 -5.09 -16.66
C PRO A 27 23.27 -3.97 -17.64
N GLY A 28 23.11 -2.71 -17.21
CA GLY A 28 23.37 -1.52 -18.01
C GLY A 28 22.23 -1.14 -18.97
N GLU A 29 21.11 -1.87 -18.98
CA GLU A 29 19.94 -1.49 -19.79
C GLU A 29 19.29 -0.23 -19.19
N GLU A 30 19.08 0.79 -20.03
CA GLU A 30 18.25 1.94 -19.69
C GLU A 30 16.79 1.52 -19.54
N ARG A 31 16.11 2.04 -18.51
CA ARG A 31 14.70 1.76 -18.22
C ARG A 31 13.99 3.04 -17.84
N VAL A 32 12.75 3.18 -18.32
CA VAL A 32 11.77 4.13 -17.80
C VAL A 32 10.90 3.39 -16.78
N ILE A 33 10.89 3.86 -15.55
CA ILE A 33 10.16 3.24 -14.44
C ILE A 33 9.24 4.25 -13.77
N ILE A 34 8.14 3.80 -13.17
CA ILE A 34 7.33 4.59 -12.26
C ILE A 34 7.61 4.08 -10.84
N PRO A 35 8.40 4.81 -10.03
CA PRO A 35 8.65 4.48 -8.64
C PRO A 35 7.34 4.34 -7.86
N ARG A 36 7.26 3.34 -6.98
CA ARG A 36 6.09 3.11 -6.15
C ARG A 36 6.40 3.25 -4.67
N TYR A 37 7.43 2.57 -4.21
CA TYR A 37 7.83 2.59 -2.81
C TYR A 37 9.22 2.01 -2.64
N MET A 38 9.80 2.14 -1.45
CA MET A 38 11.08 1.53 -1.09
C MET A 38 10.94 0.48 0.02
N GLU A 39 11.80 -0.52 -0.04
CA GLU A 39 11.84 -1.72 0.81
C GLU A 39 13.31 -1.87 1.25
N GLY A 40 13.75 -1.05 2.21
CA GLY A 40 15.16 -0.87 2.54
C GLY A 40 15.95 -0.24 1.37
N GLU A 41 17.03 -0.89 0.92
CA GLU A 41 17.83 -0.47 -0.25
C GLU A 41 17.24 -0.93 -1.60
N ILE A 42 15.99 -1.40 -1.60
CA ILE A 42 15.30 -1.86 -2.81
C ILE A 42 14.20 -0.88 -3.19
N LEU A 43 14.27 -0.33 -4.40
CA LEU A 43 13.20 0.43 -5.02
C LEU A 43 12.24 -0.52 -5.74
N LYS A 44 10.95 -0.40 -5.44
CA LYS A 44 9.88 -1.11 -6.16
C LYS A 44 9.25 -0.14 -7.13
N ALA A 45 9.20 -0.53 -8.39
CA ALA A 45 8.74 0.35 -9.46
C ALA A 45 8.07 -0.45 -10.58
N VAL A 46 7.16 0.19 -11.31
CA VAL A 46 6.59 -0.36 -12.55
C VAL A 46 7.56 -0.07 -13.68
N ASP A 47 8.11 -1.11 -14.31
CA ASP A 47 8.91 -0.99 -15.53
C ASP A 47 7.94 -0.77 -16.70
N THR A 48 7.93 0.43 -17.26
CA THR A 48 6.94 0.86 -18.27
C THR A 48 7.01 0.04 -19.56
N LYS A 49 8.20 -0.44 -19.93
CA LYS A 49 8.42 -1.28 -21.13
C LYS A 49 7.67 -2.60 -21.07
N TYR A 50 7.55 -3.19 -19.88
CA TYR A 50 6.91 -4.49 -19.68
C TYR A 50 5.60 -4.39 -18.88
N ASN A 51 5.24 -3.19 -18.42
CA ASN A 51 4.14 -2.89 -17.51
C ASN A 51 4.06 -3.88 -16.32
N ARG A 52 5.21 -4.10 -15.66
CA ARG A 52 5.33 -5.04 -14.53
C ARG A 52 6.05 -4.39 -13.36
N VAL A 53 5.61 -4.72 -12.15
CA VAL A 53 6.33 -4.35 -10.93
C VAL A 53 7.64 -5.15 -10.84
N LYS A 54 8.74 -4.45 -10.64
CA LYS A 54 10.08 -5.01 -10.45
C LYS A 54 10.76 -4.40 -9.24
N SER A 55 11.80 -5.09 -8.78
CA SER A 55 12.69 -4.65 -7.71
C SER A 55 14.02 -4.21 -8.29
N PHE A 56 14.48 -3.04 -7.87
CA PHE A 56 15.74 -2.45 -8.28
C PHE A 56 16.56 -2.11 -7.04
N SER A 57 17.76 -2.67 -6.92
CA SER A 57 18.68 -2.33 -5.82
C SER A 57 19.28 -0.95 -6.06
N LEU A 58 19.19 -0.05 -5.07
CA LEU A 58 19.73 1.31 -5.16
C LEU A 58 21.23 1.33 -5.47
N LYS A 59 21.99 0.38 -4.93
CA LYS A 59 23.42 0.19 -5.19
C LYS A 59 23.77 -0.10 -6.66
N LYS A 60 22.76 -0.39 -7.49
CA LYS A 60 22.92 -0.76 -8.91
C LYS A 60 22.13 0.15 -9.84
N ILE A 61 21.64 1.29 -9.35
CA ILE A 61 20.87 2.26 -10.12
C ILE A 61 21.73 3.50 -10.35
N GLU A 62 21.77 3.95 -11.60
CA GLU A 62 22.10 5.33 -11.94
C GLU A 62 20.81 6.01 -12.41
N ILE A 63 20.54 7.22 -11.93
CA ILE A 63 19.34 7.98 -12.31
C ILE A 63 19.75 9.02 -13.35
N LEU A 64 18.98 9.09 -14.43
CA LEU A 64 19.18 10.05 -15.51
C LEU A 64 18.28 11.26 -15.34
N ASP A 65 18.79 12.44 -15.65
CA ASP A 65 18.00 13.65 -15.76
C ASP A 65 17.26 13.73 -17.12
N GLN A 66 16.59 14.85 -17.34
CA GLN A 66 15.88 15.15 -18.59
C GLN A 66 16.80 15.26 -19.82
N ASN A 67 18.12 15.45 -19.63
CA ASN A 67 19.13 15.56 -20.68
C ASN A 67 19.91 14.24 -20.90
N ASN A 68 19.51 13.15 -20.25
CA ASN A 68 20.21 11.85 -20.26
C ASN A 68 21.54 11.85 -19.50
N GLU A 69 21.78 12.82 -18.64
CA GLU A 69 22.98 12.86 -17.81
C GLU A 69 22.74 12.18 -16.48
N VAL A 70 23.75 11.47 -15.98
CA VAL A 70 23.66 10.81 -14.68
C VAL A 70 23.62 11.87 -13.59
N ILE A 71 22.53 11.89 -12.82
CA ILE A 71 22.39 12.75 -11.65
C ILE A 71 23.39 12.28 -10.59
N LYS A 72 24.28 13.18 -10.19
CA LYS A 72 25.18 12.94 -9.05
C LYS A 72 24.45 13.31 -7.77
N PHE A 73 24.25 12.33 -6.91
CA PHE A 73 23.74 12.55 -5.57
C PHE A 73 24.90 12.66 -4.59
N ASP A 74 24.69 13.43 -3.52
CA ASP A 74 25.59 13.39 -2.37
C ASP A 74 25.51 11.98 -1.77
N PHE A 75 26.59 11.21 -1.91
CA PHE A 75 26.66 9.86 -1.35
C PHE A 75 26.73 9.99 0.17
N PHE A 76 25.61 9.70 0.84
CA PHE A 76 25.68 9.27 2.22
C PHE A 76 26.32 7.88 2.19
N GLU A 77 27.49 7.72 2.80
CA GLU A 77 27.90 6.40 3.29
C GLU A 77 26.76 5.96 4.21
N LEU A 78 25.99 4.94 3.81
CA LEU A 78 25.10 4.24 4.73
C LEU A 78 26.01 3.53 5.75
N GLN A 79 26.52 4.31 6.71
CA GLN A 79 27.18 3.77 7.88
C GLN A 79 26.14 2.90 8.57
N GLN A 80 26.59 1.70 8.90
CA GLN A 80 25.77 0.59 9.37
C GLN A 80 24.80 1.05 10.47
N GLU A 81 23.57 0.53 10.42
CA GLU A 81 22.54 0.58 11.47
C GLU A 81 21.70 1.86 11.64
N GLN A 82 21.63 2.77 10.66
CA GLN A 82 20.45 3.65 10.61
C GLN A 82 19.29 2.90 9.94
N LYS A 83 18.43 2.32 10.80
CA LYS A 83 17.13 1.77 10.43
C LYS A 83 16.24 2.93 9.95
N ILE A 84 16.39 3.33 8.69
CA ILE A 84 15.56 4.37 8.09
C ILE A 84 14.14 3.81 7.96
N GLU A 85 13.22 4.28 8.80
CA GLU A 85 11.78 4.03 8.63
C GLU A 85 11.31 4.76 7.37
N ILE A 86 11.38 4.07 6.23
CA ILE A 86 10.76 4.53 5.00
C ILE A 86 9.39 3.86 4.88
N ILE A 87 8.33 4.58 5.24
CA ILE A 87 6.93 4.17 4.99
C ILE A 87 6.15 5.47 4.69
N PRO A 88 5.34 5.49 3.60
CA PRO A 88 4.29 4.50 3.52
C PRO A 88 4.15 3.62 2.29
N TYR A 89 4.31 2.31 2.54
CA TYR A 89 3.34 1.34 2.06
C TYR A 89 1.96 1.80 2.44
N LEU A 90 0.99 1.65 1.53
CA LEU A 90 -0.42 1.63 1.92
C LEU A 90 -0.56 0.64 3.09
N THR A 91 -1.03 1.11 4.24
CA THR A 91 -1.36 0.27 5.40
C THR A 91 -2.86 0.35 5.69
N ILE A 92 -3.38 -0.54 6.55
CA ILE A 92 -4.77 -0.46 7.00
C ILE A 92 -5.05 0.86 7.74
N ASP A 93 -4.08 1.35 8.53
CA ASP A 93 -4.16 2.65 9.22
C ASP A 93 -4.29 3.82 8.23
N GLN A 94 -3.54 3.77 7.13
CA GLN A 94 -3.64 4.78 6.10
C GLN A 94 -4.94 4.71 5.30
N ILE A 95 -5.44 3.50 5.05
CA ILE A 95 -6.77 3.32 4.44
C ILE A 95 -7.82 3.94 5.35
N TYR A 96 -7.76 3.67 6.66
CA TYR A 96 -8.66 4.28 7.63
C TYR A 96 -8.57 5.82 7.56
N THR A 97 -7.36 6.38 7.73
CA THR A 97 -7.15 7.84 7.73
C THR A 97 -7.59 8.49 6.42
N THR A 98 -7.41 7.82 5.28
CA THR A 98 -7.76 8.37 3.94
C THR A 98 -9.24 8.27 3.63
N TYR A 99 -9.89 7.16 4.00
CA TYR A 99 -11.24 6.84 3.52
C TYR A 99 -12.32 6.95 4.60
N LYS A 100 -11.98 7.19 5.89
CA LYS A 100 -12.94 7.26 6.99
C LYS A 100 -14.14 8.14 6.65
N ASP A 101 -13.89 9.41 6.32
CA ASP A 101 -14.97 10.38 6.07
C ASP A 101 -15.82 9.98 4.84
N THR A 102 -15.19 9.38 3.83
CA THR A 102 -15.92 8.87 2.65
C THR A 102 -16.83 7.69 3.01
N LEU A 103 -16.34 6.77 3.84
CA LEU A 103 -17.08 5.59 4.28
C LEU A 103 -18.21 5.97 5.26
N GLU A 104 -17.96 6.89 6.18
CA GLU A 104 -19.00 7.50 7.02
C GLU A 104 -20.02 8.27 6.18
N GLY A 105 -19.57 8.96 5.12
CA GLY A 105 -20.44 9.62 4.15
C GLY A 105 -21.32 8.66 3.33
N PHE A 106 -20.92 7.38 3.20
CA PHE A 106 -21.81 6.34 2.67
C PHE A 106 -22.87 5.89 3.69
N GLY A 107 -22.70 6.22 4.98
CA GLY A 107 -23.60 5.87 6.06
C GLY A 107 -23.06 4.77 6.99
N TRP A 108 -21.81 4.32 6.80
CA TRP A 108 -21.20 3.29 7.63
C TRP A 108 -20.73 3.82 8.98
N GLN A 109 -20.82 2.98 10.01
CA GLN A 109 -19.99 3.14 11.21
C GLN A 109 -18.66 2.43 10.99
N VAL A 110 -17.58 3.21 11.06
CA VAL A 110 -16.22 2.78 10.71
C VAL A 110 -15.40 2.54 11.97
N PHE A 111 -14.79 1.36 12.09
CA PHE A 111 -13.92 1.00 13.21
C PHE A 111 -12.56 0.54 12.71
N PHE A 112 -11.50 1.02 13.35
CA PHE A 112 -10.13 0.63 13.10
C PHE A 112 -9.50 0.11 14.39
N GLY A 113 -8.72 -0.95 14.31
CA GLY A 113 -8.03 -1.46 15.49
C GLY A 113 -7.19 -2.70 15.23
N ASP A 114 -6.67 -3.26 16.32
CA ASP A 114 -5.94 -4.50 16.33
C ASP A 114 -6.77 -5.60 17.01
N SER A 115 -6.60 -6.84 16.56
CA SER A 115 -7.20 -8.03 17.18
C SER A 115 -6.24 -9.22 17.00
N VAL A 116 -6.73 -10.42 17.29
CA VAL A 116 -6.04 -11.68 17.00
C VAL A 116 -6.92 -12.57 16.12
N ASP A 117 -6.30 -13.34 15.22
CA ASP A 117 -6.98 -14.42 14.50
C ASP A 117 -7.13 -15.69 15.35
N ASP A 118 -7.76 -16.73 14.80
CA ASP A 118 -7.99 -18.02 15.46
C ASP A 118 -6.70 -18.72 15.91
N TYR A 119 -5.54 -18.30 15.39
CA TYR A 119 -4.21 -18.82 15.70
C TYR A 119 -3.41 -17.86 16.60
N PHE A 120 -4.08 -16.89 17.22
CA PHE A 120 -3.48 -15.87 18.09
C PHE A 120 -2.46 -14.96 17.40
N ASN A 121 -2.47 -14.90 16.06
CA ASN A 121 -1.64 -13.92 15.35
C ASN A 121 -2.29 -12.56 15.43
N LYS A 122 -1.49 -11.54 15.70
CA LYS A 122 -1.95 -10.15 15.65
C LYS A 122 -2.44 -9.82 14.24
N ILE A 123 -3.63 -9.23 14.16
CA ILE A 123 -4.19 -8.65 12.95
C ILE A 123 -4.49 -7.17 13.17
N THR A 124 -4.34 -6.37 12.12
CA THR A 124 -4.81 -4.98 12.08
C THR A 124 -5.98 -4.93 11.11
N TYR A 125 -7.08 -4.31 11.49
CA TYR A 125 -8.32 -4.35 10.71
C TYR A 125 -9.03 -3.00 10.63
N LEU A 126 -9.87 -2.89 9.60
CA LEU A 126 -10.84 -1.85 9.39
C LEU A 126 -12.18 -2.51 9.08
N SER A 127 -13.21 -2.20 9.87
CA SER A 127 -14.54 -2.79 9.73
C SER A 127 -15.63 -1.74 9.56
N LEU A 128 -16.62 -2.09 8.74
CA LEU A 128 -17.79 -1.29 8.45
C LEU A 128 -19.02 -1.98 9.02
N HIS A 129 -19.80 -1.23 9.79
CA HIS A 129 -20.96 -1.75 10.49
C HIS A 129 -22.20 -0.95 10.09
N ASP A 130 -23.26 -1.66 9.73
CA ASP A 130 -24.61 -1.09 9.70
C ASP A 130 -25.10 -0.89 11.16
N SER A 131 -26.07 0.01 11.33
CA SER A 131 -26.62 0.33 12.65
C SER A 131 -27.97 -0.36 12.88
N PHE A 132 -28.35 -0.52 14.15
CA PHE A 132 -29.72 -0.78 14.53
C PHE A 132 -30.55 0.50 14.44
N LYS A 133 -31.89 0.38 14.51
CA LYS A 133 -32.82 1.53 14.52
C LYS A 133 -32.54 2.55 15.63
N ASN A 134 -31.84 2.14 16.69
CA ASN A 134 -31.44 3.00 17.81
C ASN A 134 -30.05 3.67 17.61
N GLY A 135 -29.45 3.55 16.41
CA GLY A 135 -28.15 4.13 16.07
C GLY A 135 -26.93 3.36 16.57
N LYS A 136 -27.11 2.27 17.33
CA LYS A 136 -25.98 1.46 17.81
C LYS A 136 -25.41 0.58 16.69
N PRO A 137 -24.09 0.39 16.61
CA PRO A 137 -23.48 -0.52 15.65
C PRO A 137 -23.94 -1.96 15.89
N LYS A 138 -24.13 -2.71 14.81
CA LYS A 138 -24.23 -4.17 14.89
C LYS A 138 -22.88 -4.75 15.31
N ALA A 139 -22.91 -5.81 16.12
CA ALA A 139 -21.67 -6.44 16.60
C ALA A 139 -20.87 -7.10 15.46
N LYS A 140 -21.56 -7.74 14.51
CA LYS A 140 -20.92 -8.34 13.33
C LYS A 140 -20.65 -7.24 12.29
N PRO A 141 -19.42 -7.18 11.73
CA PRO A 141 -19.13 -6.27 10.64
C PRO A 141 -19.86 -6.71 9.37
N THR A 142 -20.36 -5.72 8.62
CA THR A 142 -20.98 -5.92 7.31
C THR A 142 -19.93 -6.05 6.22
N VAL A 143 -18.82 -5.29 6.33
CA VAL A 143 -17.64 -5.38 5.47
C VAL A 143 -16.40 -5.26 6.35
N LEU A 144 -15.36 -6.03 6.05
CA LEU A 144 -14.11 -6.08 6.80
C LEU A 144 -12.94 -6.14 5.83
N ILE A 145 -11.89 -5.36 6.10
CA ILE A 145 -10.55 -5.58 5.56
C ILE A 145 -9.57 -5.73 6.72
N TYR A 146 -8.66 -6.69 6.63
CA TYR A 146 -7.63 -6.90 7.64
C TYR A 146 -6.28 -7.28 7.04
N GLN A 147 -5.24 -7.05 7.80
CA GLN A 147 -3.88 -7.51 7.54
C GLN A 147 -3.47 -8.51 8.64
N SER A 148 -2.98 -9.67 8.21
CA SER A 148 -2.47 -10.77 9.04
C SER A 148 -0.96 -10.95 8.89
N SER A 149 -0.39 -11.89 9.66
CA SER A 149 1.02 -12.29 9.59
C SER A 149 1.35 -13.22 8.40
N SER A 150 0.37 -13.59 7.57
CA SER A 150 0.59 -14.49 6.43
C SER A 150 1.61 -13.93 5.43
N LYS A 151 2.65 -14.71 5.11
CA LYS A 151 3.71 -14.30 4.17
C LYS A 151 3.25 -14.25 2.71
N HIS A 152 2.22 -15.00 2.34
CA HIS A 152 1.79 -15.14 0.95
C HIS A 152 0.55 -14.31 0.63
N ARG A 153 -0.41 -14.24 1.55
CA ARG A 153 -1.66 -13.51 1.37
C ARG A 153 -2.06 -12.84 2.69
N PRO A 154 -1.34 -11.79 3.11
CA PRO A 154 -1.58 -11.14 4.40
C PRO A 154 -2.93 -10.44 4.47
N TYR A 155 -3.51 -10.03 3.34
CA TYR A 155 -4.69 -9.16 3.35
C TYR A 155 -5.97 -9.95 3.11
N GLY A 156 -6.95 -9.83 3.99
CA GLY A 156 -8.26 -10.47 3.84
C GLY A 156 -9.37 -9.44 3.71
N VAL A 157 -10.38 -9.75 2.88
CA VAL A 157 -11.60 -8.95 2.72
C VAL A 157 -12.81 -9.86 2.83
N GLY A 158 -13.73 -9.54 3.72
CA GLY A 158 -14.99 -10.27 3.90
C GLY A 158 -16.18 -9.33 3.92
N SER A 159 -17.37 -9.84 3.58
CA SER A 159 -18.62 -9.10 3.73
C SER A 159 -19.78 -10.04 4.06
N GLU A 160 -20.96 -9.50 4.34
CA GLU A 160 -22.17 -10.31 4.46
C GLU A 160 -22.58 -11.01 3.15
N ARG A 161 -22.07 -10.53 2.01
CA ARG A 161 -22.40 -11.04 0.67
C ARG A 161 -21.43 -12.12 0.19
N MET A 162 -20.28 -12.29 0.83
CA MET A 162 -19.26 -13.26 0.42
C MET A 162 -18.38 -13.73 1.58
N ASP A 163 -17.87 -14.96 1.45
CA ASP A 163 -16.80 -15.45 2.30
C ASP A 163 -15.51 -14.64 2.12
N THR A 164 -14.68 -14.65 3.16
CA THR A 164 -13.41 -13.92 3.18
C THR A 164 -12.48 -14.35 2.03
N ARG A 165 -12.06 -13.39 1.21
CA ARG A 165 -11.06 -13.56 0.15
C ARG A 165 -9.72 -12.98 0.60
N THR A 166 -8.64 -13.69 0.29
CA THR A 166 -7.28 -13.29 0.68
C THR A 166 -6.41 -12.88 -0.50
N TYR A 167 -5.56 -11.88 -0.29
CA TYR A 167 -4.77 -11.19 -1.30
C TYR A 167 -3.31 -11.04 -0.85
N SER A 168 -2.40 -11.11 -1.82
CA SER A 168 -0.99 -10.77 -1.64
C SER A 168 -0.71 -9.26 -1.70
N SER A 169 -1.63 -8.48 -2.26
CA SER A 169 -1.53 -7.01 -2.43
C SER A 169 -2.67 -6.31 -1.71
N LEU A 170 -2.33 -5.30 -0.89
CA LEU A 170 -3.32 -4.50 -0.18
C LEU A 170 -4.16 -3.64 -1.13
N GLU A 171 -3.60 -3.21 -2.27
CA GLU A 171 -4.34 -2.43 -3.27
C GLU A 171 -5.51 -3.22 -3.85
N ASN A 172 -5.30 -4.51 -4.12
CA ASN A 172 -6.36 -5.38 -4.64
C ASN A 172 -7.41 -5.71 -3.57
N ALA A 173 -6.97 -5.89 -2.32
CA ALA A 173 -7.88 -6.02 -1.19
C ALA A 173 -8.71 -4.74 -1.00
N LEU A 174 -8.08 -3.56 -1.05
CA LEU A 174 -8.75 -2.27 -0.94
C LEU A 174 -9.79 -2.07 -2.03
N LYS A 175 -9.49 -2.42 -3.29
CA LYS A 175 -10.47 -2.32 -4.39
C LYS A 175 -11.74 -3.10 -4.07
N LEU A 176 -11.61 -4.36 -3.64
CA LEU A 176 -12.78 -5.17 -3.27
C LEU A 176 -13.49 -4.63 -2.03
N PHE A 177 -12.73 -4.18 -1.02
CA PHE A 177 -13.30 -3.58 0.19
C PHE A 177 -14.17 -2.37 -0.14
N LEU A 178 -13.69 -1.45 -0.99
CA LEU A 178 -14.44 -0.26 -1.41
C LEU A 178 -15.62 -0.61 -2.32
N GLU A 179 -15.49 -1.65 -3.15
CA GLU A 179 -16.61 -2.17 -3.95
C GLU A 179 -17.73 -2.71 -3.04
N GLU A 180 -17.39 -3.54 -2.06
CA GLU A 180 -18.37 -4.09 -1.11
C GLU A 180 -18.94 -3.00 -0.20
N ALA A 181 -18.16 -1.99 0.21
CA ALA A 181 -18.65 -0.84 0.96
C ALA A 181 -19.73 -0.05 0.20
N LYS A 182 -19.71 -0.05 -1.14
CA LYS A 182 -20.75 0.58 -1.98
C LYS A 182 -21.94 -0.34 -2.24
N ASN A 183 -21.67 -1.64 -2.35
CA ASN A 183 -22.64 -2.62 -2.82
C ASN A 183 -23.44 -3.28 -1.68
N CYS A 184 -22.93 -3.31 -0.45
CA CYS A 184 -23.66 -3.79 0.71
C CYS A 184 -24.78 -2.80 1.08
N GLU A 185 -25.95 -3.35 1.40
CA GLU A 185 -27.11 -2.55 1.79
C GLU A 185 -26.92 -1.98 3.21
N ILE A 186 -27.12 -0.67 3.37
CA ILE A 186 -27.14 0.00 4.67
C ILE A 186 -28.60 0.23 5.05
N LYS A 187 -29.09 -0.52 6.03
CA LYS A 187 -30.52 -0.51 6.39
C LYS A 187 -30.86 0.67 7.30
N ASN A 188 -29.91 1.12 8.13
CA ASN A 188 -30.08 2.27 8.99
C ASN A 188 -28.84 3.17 8.88
N PRO A 189 -28.72 3.96 7.80
CA PRO A 189 -27.56 4.84 7.62
C PRO A 189 -27.52 5.88 8.74
N LEU A 190 -26.30 6.22 9.17
CA LEU A 190 -26.09 7.40 10.00
C LEU A 190 -26.61 8.64 9.26
N LYS A 191 -27.39 9.47 9.95
CA LYS A 191 -27.87 10.76 9.44
C LYS A 191 -26.84 11.85 9.66
#